data_AF-A0A1I5K0U6-F1
#
_entry.id   AF-A0A1I5K0U6-F1
#
_cell.length_a   1.000
_cell.length_b   1.000
_cell.length_c   1.000
_cell.angle_alpha   90.00
_cell.angle_beta   90.00
_cell.angle_gamma   90.00
#
_symmetry.space_group_name_H-M   'P 1'
#
loop_
_entity.id
_entity.type
_entity.pdbx_description
1 polymer ?
#
loop_
_entity_poly.entity_id
_entity_poly.type
_entity_poly.pdbx_seq_one_letter_code
_entity_poly.pdbx_strand_id
1 'polypeptide(L)'
;MTNARQYIMLWLLLIMGSATAFSTNYHKVFGDDWTSAEQFVNEHHATWKPLFEEFGVDARLAEAIVFPELIRYSKWKDEIETATVNGLYILKGVKGANFSIGRFQMKPSFAEEVEAVWNQTALSKDYGFVFNLQDGTEARRSRIRRLNTMEGQCRYLAIFIRLQFLRHPQLQQLPLKEQAGFLATIYNRSFSMTWKQACHLRHQKNFHTDIIATRHTKRYCYGDIAQAFITP
;
A
#
# COMPACT_ATOMS: atom_id res chain seq x y z
N MET A 1 -46.12 40.36 -6.72
CA MET A 1 -44.64 40.40 -6.57
C MET A 1 -44.09 38.98 -6.45
N THR A 2 -44.28 38.16 -7.48
CA THR A 2 -44.20 36.70 -7.36
C THR A 2 -43.57 36.08 -8.61
N ASN A 3 -42.47 36.66 -9.09
CA ASN A 3 -41.67 36.04 -10.15
C ASN A 3 -40.16 36.05 -9.86
N ALA A 4 -39.65 36.93 -8.99
CA ALA A 4 -38.20 37.00 -8.76
C ALA A 4 -37.63 35.87 -7.87
N ARG A 5 -38.43 35.26 -6.98
CA ARG A 5 -37.95 34.23 -6.04
C ARG A 5 -37.80 32.83 -6.66
N GLN A 6 -38.59 32.49 -7.68
CA GLN A 6 -38.52 31.16 -8.32
C GLN A 6 -37.30 31.02 -9.23
N TYR A 7 -36.85 32.09 -9.89
CA TYR A 7 -35.64 32.05 -10.73
C TYR A 7 -34.34 31.96 -9.90
N ILE A 8 -34.31 32.53 -8.68
CA ILE A 8 -33.14 32.44 -7.80
C ILE A 8 -32.93 31.02 -7.27
N MET A 9 -34.01 30.27 -7.00
CA MET A 9 -33.93 28.86 -6.60
C MET A 9 -33.46 27.94 -7.74
N LEU A 10 -33.84 28.23 -9.00
CA LEU A 10 -33.36 27.46 -10.16
C LEU A 10 -31.87 27.67 -10.42
N TRP A 11 -31.33 28.86 -10.18
CA TRP A 11 -29.90 29.14 -10.33
C TRP A 11 -29.04 28.53 -9.21
N LEU A 12 -29.59 28.37 -8.00
CA LEU A 12 -28.89 27.69 -6.89
C LEU A 12 -28.85 26.16 -7.07
N LEU A 13 -29.83 25.56 -7.77
CA LEU A 13 -29.85 24.13 -8.10
C LEU A 13 -28.90 23.75 -9.25
N LEU A 14 -28.54 24.70 -10.11
CA LEU A 14 -27.61 24.48 -11.24
C LEU A 14 -26.13 24.60 -10.87
N ILE A 15 -25.79 25.04 -9.65
CA ILE A 15 -24.41 25.10 -9.13
C ILE A 15 -24.05 23.82 -8.35
N MET A 16 -25.00 22.91 -8.13
CA MET A 16 -24.69 21.49 -7.86
C MET A 16 -24.31 20.76 -9.15
N GLY A 17 -23.54 21.43 -10.01
CA GLY A 17 -22.80 20.78 -11.08
C GLY A 17 -21.93 19.73 -10.42
N SER A 18 -22.37 18.48 -10.53
CA SER A 18 -21.60 17.29 -10.23
C SER A 18 -20.18 17.54 -10.71
N ALA A 19 -19.27 17.76 -9.77
CA ALA A 19 -17.86 17.72 -10.03
C ALA A 19 -17.61 16.32 -10.53
N THR A 20 -17.63 16.14 -11.85
CA THR A 20 -17.07 14.99 -12.51
C THR A 20 -15.60 15.08 -12.17
N ALA A 21 -15.21 14.47 -11.05
CA ALA A 21 -13.83 14.24 -10.72
C ALA A 21 -13.29 13.40 -11.88
N PHE A 22 -12.63 14.06 -12.83
CA PHE A 22 -12.04 13.40 -13.97
C PHE A 22 -10.99 12.46 -13.38
N SER A 23 -11.32 11.17 -13.29
CA SER A 23 -10.41 10.17 -12.76
C SER A 23 -9.19 10.16 -13.67
N THR A 24 -8.01 10.39 -13.10
CA THR A 24 -6.77 10.34 -13.88
C THR A 24 -6.66 8.96 -14.53
N ASN A 25 -6.49 8.91 -15.85
CA ASN A 25 -6.24 7.66 -16.55
C ASN A 25 -4.79 7.22 -16.28
N TYR A 26 -4.59 6.49 -15.18
CA TYR A 26 -3.27 6.07 -14.75
C TYR A 26 -2.60 5.08 -15.70
N HIS A 27 -3.38 4.25 -16.39
CA HIS A 27 -2.87 3.39 -17.47
C HIS A 27 -2.21 4.25 -18.57
N LYS A 28 -2.83 5.36 -18.99
CA LYS A 28 -2.22 6.29 -19.96
C LYS A 28 -1.01 7.05 -19.39
N VAL A 29 -1.05 7.37 -18.09
CA VAL A 29 0.03 8.12 -17.42
C VAL A 29 1.31 7.30 -17.31
N PHE A 30 1.20 6.02 -16.95
CA PHE A 30 2.35 5.15 -16.71
C PHE A 30 2.69 4.27 -17.92
N GLY A 31 1.78 4.11 -18.89
CA GLY A 31 2.04 3.42 -20.15
C GLY A 31 2.59 2.00 -19.92
N ASP A 32 3.75 1.70 -20.50
CA ASP A 32 4.37 0.38 -20.43
C ASP A 32 4.69 -0.08 -19.00
N ASP A 33 4.91 0.83 -18.05
CA ASP A 33 5.13 0.46 -16.65
C ASP A 33 3.87 -0.09 -16.00
N TRP A 34 2.70 0.46 -16.37
CA TRP A 34 1.41 -0.08 -15.95
C TRP A 34 1.22 -1.48 -16.51
N THR A 35 1.39 -1.64 -17.82
CA THR A 35 1.26 -2.93 -18.51
C THR A 35 2.19 -3.99 -17.92
N SER A 36 3.45 -3.61 -17.65
CA SER A 36 4.44 -4.50 -17.04
C SER A 36 4.07 -4.91 -15.63
N ALA A 37 3.53 -3.99 -14.83
CA ALA A 37 3.04 -4.28 -13.48
C ALA A 37 1.80 -5.19 -13.51
N GLU A 38 0.86 -4.96 -14.43
CA GLU A 38 -0.32 -5.82 -14.60
C GLU A 38 0.08 -7.24 -15.02
N GLN A 39 0.97 -7.36 -15.99
CA GLN A 39 1.49 -8.65 -16.42
C GLN A 39 2.15 -9.38 -15.24
N PHE A 40 2.97 -8.68 -14.45
CA PHE A 40 3.62 -9.27 -13.29
C PHE A 40 2.60 -9.80 -12.27
N VAL A 41 1.55 -9.02 -11.95
CA VAL A 41 0.47 -9.49 -11.07
C VAL A 41 -0.23 -10.70 -11.67
N ASN A 42 -0.61 -10.66 -12.95
CA ASN A 42 -1.31 -11.75 -13.61
C ASN A 42 -0.51 -13.06 -13.61
N GLU A 43 0.80 -12.99 -13.89
CA GLU A 43 1.70 -14.14 -13.87
C GLU A 43 1.84 -14.76 -12.47
N HIS A 44 1.72 -13.96 -11.42
CA HIS A 44 1.98 -14.38 -10.05
C HIS A 44 0.71 -14.63 -9.23
N HIS A 45 -0.45 -14.16 -9.68
CA HIS A 45 -1.74 -14.23 -8.99
C HIS A 45 -2.04 -15.63 -8.46
N ALA A 46 -1.87 -16.66 -9.29
CA ALA A 46 -2.12 -18.05 -8.91
C ALA A 46 -1.25 -18.51 -7.72
N THR A 47 -0.03 -17.98 -7.60
CA THR A 47 0.89 -18.30 -6.50
C THR A 47 0.68 -17.44 -5.27
N TRP A 48 0.23 -16.19 -5.43
CA TRP A 48 0.01 -15.26 -4.31
C TRP A 48 -1.33 -15.47 -3.64
N LYS A 49 -2.36 -15.79 -4.42
CA LYS A 49 -3.73 -16.02 -3.94
C LYS A 49 -3.79 -16.96 -2.73
N PRO A 50 -3.21 -18.17 -2.74
CA PRO A 50 -3.24 -19.05 -1.57
C PRO A 50 -2.53 -18.44 -0.34
N LEU A 51 -1.47 -17.65 -0.53
CA LEU A 51 -0.76 -16.99 0.57
C LEU A 51 -1.60 -15.90 1.24
N PHE A 52 -2.42 -15.18 0.47
CA PHE A 52 -3.37 -14.20 1.01
C PHE A 52 -4.58 -14.88 1.65
N GLU A 53 -5.10 -15.93 1.02
CA GLU A 53 -6.24 -16.70 1.50
C GLU A 53 -5.96 -17.44 2.81
N GLU A 54 -4.73 -17.87 3.06
CA GLU A 54 -4.29 -18.40 4.36
C GLU A 54 -4.64 -17.43 5.50
N PHE A 55 -4.56 -16.12 5.24
CA PHE A 55 -4.88 -15.06 6.20
C PHE A 55 -6.32 -14.52 6.08
N GLY A 56 -7.15 -15.11 5.22
CA GLY A 56 -8.51 -14.63 4.94
C GLY A 56 -8.52 -13.24 4.28
N VAL A 57 -7.57 -12.96 3.40
CA VAL A 57 -7.43 -11.69 2.65
C VAL A 57 -7.77 -11.92 1.17
N ASP A 58 -8.59 -11.04 0.58
CA ASP A 58 -8.82 -11.03 -0.88
C ASP A 58 -7.52 -10.66 -1.60
N ALA A 59 -7.03 -11.57 -2.46
CA ALA A 59 -5.81 -11.39 -3.23
C ALA A 59 -5.84 -10.12 -4.10
N ARG A 60 -6.98 -9.79 -4.71
CA ARG A 60 -7.13 -8.59 -5.56
C ARG A 60 -6.94 -7.32 -4.75
N LEU A 61 -7.41 -7.31 -3.50
CA LEU A 61 -7.21 -6.19 -2.59
C LEU A 61 -5.72 -6.03 -2.25
N ALA A 62 -5.05 -7.14 -1.91
CA ALA A 62 -3.63 -7.13 -1.59
C ALA A 62 -2.78 -6.66 -2.78
N GLU A 63 -3.03 -7.22 -3.96
CA GLU A 63 -2.38 -6.85 -5.22
C GLU A 63 -2.54 -5.36 -5.51
N ALA A 64 -3.76 -4.82 -5.35
CA ALA A 64 -4.02 -3.40 -5.56
C ALA A 64 -3.25 -2.48 -4.61
N ILE A 65 -3.07 -2.89 -3.35
CA ILE A 65 -2.32 -2.11 -2.35
C ILE A 65 -0.86 -1.94 -2.78
N VAL A 66 -0.24 -2.98 -3.33
CA VAL A 66 1.19 -2.94 -3.73
C VAL A 66 1.42 -2.58 -5.19
N PHE A 67 0.37 -2.55 -6.01
CA PHE A 67 0.45 -2.23 -7.43
C PHE A 67 1.25 -0.95 -7.75
N PRO A 68 1.12 0.16 -6.99
CA PRO A 68 1.95 1.33 -7.26
C PRO A 68 3.46 1.07 -7.06
N GLU A 69 3.87 0.20 -6.14
CA GLU A 69 5.29 -0.19 -6.02
C GLU A 69 5.74 -1.06 -7.19
N LEU A 70 4.86 -1.86 -7.78
CA LEU A 70 5.18 -2.66 -8.96
C LEU A 70 5.43 -1.76 -10.20
N ILE A 71 4.63 -0.70 -10.36
CA ILE A 71 4.88 0.34 -11.37
C ILE A 71 6.24 1.01 -11.16
N ARG A 72 6.62 1.28 -9.91
CA ARG A 72 7.92 1.89 -9.61
C ARG A 72 9.08 0.91 -9.81
N TYR A 73 8.91 -0.34 -9.41
CA TYR A 73 9.96 -1.35 -9.44
C TYR A 73 10.39 -1.69 -10.87
N SER A 74 9.48 -1.65 -11.86
CA SER A 74 9.86 -1.81 -13.28
C SER A 74 10.95 -0.83 -13.70
N LYS A 75 10.99 0.38 -13.12
CA LYS A 75 12.02 1.40 -13.38
C LYS A 75 13.33 1.18 -12.64
N TRP A 76 13.30 0.51 -11.48
CA TRP A 76 14.44 0.46 -10.56
C TRP A 76 15.14 -0.90 -10.55
N LYS A 77 14.69 -1.85 -11.39
CA LYS A 77 15.21 -3.22 -11.47
C LYS A 77 16.74 -3.31 -11.58
N ASP A 78 17.38 -2.32 -12.20
CA ASP A 78 18.83 -2.32 -12.45
C ASP A 78 19.66 -1.67 -11.32
N GLU A 79 19.03 -0.97 -10.36
CA GLU A 79 19.71 -0.07 -9.41
C GLU A 79 19.72 -0.57 -7.95
N ILE A 80 19.05 -1.70 -7.65
CA ILE A 80 18.87 -2.15 -6.27
C ILE A 80 19.96 -3.15 -5.86
N GLU A 81 21.12 -2.64 -5.42
CA GLU A 81 22.09 -3.44 -4.67
C GLU A 81 21.62 -3.66 -3.23
N THR A 82 20.87 -4.74 -2.98
CA THR A 82 20.19 -4.96 -1.70
C THR A 82 21.13 -5.53 -0.62
N ALA A 83 22.26 -6.13 -1.00
CA ALA A 83 23.12 -6.89 -0.08
C ALA A 83 23.82 -5.99 0.96
N THR A 84 24.41 -4.88 0.52
CA THR A 84 25.15 -3.94 1.38
C THR A 84 24.24 -3.28 2.41
N VAL A 85 23.06 -2.81 1.99
CA VAL A 85 22.09 -2.17 2.87
C VAL A 85 21.45 -3.15 3.87
N ASN A 86 21.22 -4.40 3.45
CA ASN A 86 20.73 -5.46 4.36
C ASN A 86 21.73 -5.74 5.49
N GLY A 87 23.03 -5.76 5.18
CA GLY A 87 24.09 -5.94 6.19
C GLY A 87 24.07 -4.84 7.26
N LEU A 88 23.92 -3.58 6.84
CA LEU A 88 23.85 -2.44 7.76
C LEU A 88 22.64 -2.52 8.71
N TYR A 89 21.48 -2.93 8.20
CA TYR A 89 20.30 -3.13 9.03
C TYR A 89 20.49 -4.28 10.02
N ILE A 90 21.06 -5.41 9.60
CA ILE A 90 21.29 -6.55 10.49
C ILE A 90 22.20 -6.15 11.67
N LEU A 91 23.26 -5.38 11.39
CA LEU A 91 24.23 -4.95 12.41
C LEU A 91 23.67 -3.86 13.35
N LYS A 92 22.97 -2.86 12.80
CA LYS A 92 22.64 -1.62 13.55
C LYS A 92 21.13 -1.34 13.66
N GLY A 93 20.27 -2.23 13.18
CA GLY A 93 18.83 -2.04 13.11
C GLY A 93 18.44 -0.89 12.18
N VAL A 94 17.28 -0.27 12.44
CA VAL A 94 16.76 0.88 11.67
C VAL A 94 17.74 2.07 11.66
N LYS A 95 18.60 2.21 12.69
CA LYS A 95 19.65 3.23 12.74
C LYS A 95 20.77 3.00 11.70
N GLY A 96 20.95 1.76 11.25
CA GLY A 96 21.92 1.41 10.21
C GLY A 96 21.41 1.61 8.81
N ALA A 97 20.22 1.08 8.53
CA ALA A 97 19.57 1.14 7.23
C ALA A 97 18.07 0.88 7.37
N ASN A 98 17.24 1.58 6.59
CA ASN A 98 15.79 1.37 6.54
C ASN A 98 15.25 1.54 5.11
N PHE A 99 15.98 0.95 4.16
CA PHE A 99 15.61 0.97 2.75
C PHE A 99 14.52 -0.06 2.46
N SER A 100 13.73 0.22 1.42
CA SER A 100 12.71 -0.68 0.92
C SER A 100 13.33 -1.92 0.29
N ILE A 101 12.80 -3.10 0.59
CA ILE A 101 13.31 -4.41 0.15
C ILE A 101 12.26 -5.09 -0.72
N GLY A 102 12.73 -5.75 -1.79
CA GLY A 102 11.89 -6.57 -2.66
C GLY A 102 10.94 -5.75 -3.54
N ARG A 103 10.07 -6.45 -4.27
CA ARG A 103 9.14 -5.83 -5.23
C ARG A 103 8.02 -5.04 -4.57
N PHE A 104 7.59 -5.46 -3.38
CA PHE A 104 6.59 -4.72 -2.61
C PHE A 104 7.21 -3.50 -1.90
N GLN A 105 8.53 -3.33 -1.98
CA GLN A 105 9.25 -2.18 -1.45
C GLN A 105 9.01 -1.97 0.06
N MET A 106 8.99 -3.05 0.83
CA MET A 106 8.74 -3.02 2.27
C MET A 106 9.99 -2.61 3.04
N LYS A 107 9.83 -1.66 3.97
CA LYS A 107 10.92 -1.26 4.87
C LYS A 107 11.04 -2.21 6.06
N PRO A 108 12.24 -2.48 6.58
CA PRO A 108 12.41 -3.22 7.82
C PRO A 108 11.63 -2.63 9.01
N SER A 109 11.55 -1.30 9.13
CA SER A 109 10.75 -0.66 10.18
C SER A 109 9.24 -0.95 10.06
N PHE A 110 8.72 -1.06 8.83
CA PHE A 110 7.33 -1.46 8.61
C PHE A 110 7.10 -2.90 9.09
N ALA A 111 8.03 -3.80 8.77
CA ALA A 111 7.97 -5.17 9.26
C ALA A 111 8.05 -5.23 10.80
N GLU A 112 8.93 -4.46 11.43
CA GLU A 112 8.98 -4.35 12.90
C GLU A 112 7.63 -3.95 13.53
N GLU A 113 6.96 -2.95 12.95
CA GLU A 113 5.63 -2.50 13.42
C GLU A 113 4.56 -3.59 13.25
N VAL A 114 4.55 -4.27 12.10
CA VAL A 114 3.62 -5.38 11.81
C VAL A 114 3.84 -6.53 12.80
N GLU A 115 5.09 -6.93 13.02
CA GLU A 115 5.44 -8.02 13.93
C GLU A 115 5.06 -7.70 15.38
N ALA A 116 5.38 -6.48 15.84
CA ALA A 116 5.10 -6.04 17.19
C ALA A 116 3.60 -6.04 17.49
N VAL A 117 2.77 -5.55 16.55
CA VAL A 117 1.32 -5.54 16.73
C VAL A 117 0.74 -6.94 16.56
N TRP A 118 1.19 -7.74 15.59
CA TRP A 118 0.73 -9.12 15.39
C TRP A 118 0.80 -9.94 16.66
N ASN A 119 1.97 -9.95 17.31
CA ASN A 119 2.22 -10.71 18.54
C ASN A 119 1.31 -10.33 19.72
N GLN A 120 0.68 -9.16 19.68
CA GLN A 120 -0.23 -8.68 20.72
C GLN A 120 -1.70 -9.01 20.43
N THR A 121 -2.01 -9.52 19.23
CA THR A 121 -3.38 -9.85 18.84
C THR A 121 -3.76 -11.30 19.13
N ALA A 122 -5.06 -11.57 19.29
CA ALA A 122 -5.60 -12.92 19.32
C ALA A 122 -5.28 -13.72 18.04
N LEU A 123 -5.17 -13.04 16.89
CA LEU A 123 -4.82 -13.68 15.61
C LEU A 123 -3.49 -14.44 15.68
N SER A 124 -2.49 -13.91 16.39
CA SER A 124 -1.22 -14.64 16.55
C SER A 124 -1.38 -16.02 17.21
N LYS A 125 -2.36 -16.15 18.11
CA LYS A 125 -2.72 -17.41 18.75
C LYS A 125 -3.54 -18.29 17.82
N ASP A 126 -4.53 -17.70 17.14
CA ASP A 126 -5.42 -18.43 16.21
C ASP A 126 -4.64 -19.05 15.05
N TYR A 127 -3.63 -18.34 14.56
CA TYR A 127 -2.73 -18.82 13.50
C TYR A 127 -1.53 -19.62 14.04
N GLY A 128 -1.37 -19.70 15.37
CA GLY A 128 -0.35 -20.52 16.02
C GLY A 128 1.09 -20.05 15.84
N PHE A 129 1.35 -18.76 15.58
CA PHE A 129 2.73 -18.26 15.47
C PHE A 129 2.90 -16.81 15.94
N VAL A 130 4.10 -16.55 16.47
CA VAL A 130 4.58 -15.21 16.85
C VAL A 130 5.95 -14.94 16.22
N PHE A 131 6.27 -13.66 16.05
CA PHE A 131 7.59 -13.23 15.60
C PHE A 131 8.57 -13.09 16.77
N ASN A 132 9.87 -13.29 16.50
CA ASN A 132 10.90 -12.93 17.46
C ASN A 132 11.11 -11.40 17.46
N LEU A 133 10.70 -10.74 18.54
CA LEU A 133 10.80 -9.28 18.72
C LEU A 133 12.09 -8.83 19.42
N GLN A 134 13.02 -9.74 19.70
CA GLN A 134 14.30 -9.36 20.31
C GLN A 134 15.03 -8.37 19.40
N ASP A 135 15.60 -7.32 20.00
CA ASP A 135 16.42 -6.37 19.26
C ASP A 135 17.86 -6.90 19.10
N GLY A 136 18.01 -7.93 18.26
CA GLY A 136 19.27 -8.62 18.03
C GLY A 136 19.46 -9.08 16.59
N THR A 137 20.71 -9.40 16.26
CA THR A 137 21.16 -9.80 14.91
C THR A 137 20.31 -10.91 14.31
N GLU A 138 19.97 -11.94 15.10
CA GLU A 138 19.19 -13.08 14.61
C GLU A 138 17.74 -12.72 14.25
N ALA A 139 17.07 -11.91 15.08
CA ALA A 139 15.73 -11.43 14.78
C ALA A 139 15.72 -10.57 13.50
N ARG A 140 16.69 -9.65 13.39
CA ARG A 140 16.86 -8.78 12.20
C ARG A 140 17.18 -9.60 10.95
N ARG A 141 18.06 -10.60 11.03
CA ARG A 141 18.38 -11.52 9.92
C ARG A 141 17.15 -12.33 9.49
N SER A 142 16.36 -12.82 10.44
CA SER A 142 15.13 -13.54 10.18
C SER A 142 14.10 -12.66 9.44
N ARG A 143 13.96 -11.39 9.84
CA ARG A 143 13.12 -10.39 9.18
C ARG A 143 13.55 -10.11 7.75
N ILE A 144 14.85 -9.83 7.55
CA ILE A 144 15.43 -9.62 6.22
C ILE A 144 15.24 -10.85 5.33
N ARG A 145 15.38 -12.07 5.86
CA ARG A 145 15.13 -13.29 5.09
C ARG A 145 13.70 -13.34 4.55
N ARG A 146 12.71 -13.03 5.38
CA ARG A 146 11.30 -12.95 4.95
C ARG A 146 11.10 -11.86 3.89
N LEU A 147 11.59 -10.65 4.14
CA LEU A 147 11.43 -9.51 3.22
C LEU A 147 12.08 -9.72 1.85
N ASN A 148 13.14 -10.53 1.75
CA ASN A 148 13.79 -10.84 0.47
C ASN A 148 13.05 -11.87 -0.38
N THR A 149 12.03 -12.55 0.16
CA THR A 149 11.23 -13.54 -0.58
C THR A 149 9.88 -12.96 -0.96
N MET A 150 9.33 -13.42 -2.09
CA MET A 150 7.97 -13.02 -2.48
C MET A 150 6.93 -13.55 -1.49
N GLU A 151 7.10 -14.80 -1.03
CA GLU A 151 6.24 -15.42 -0.03
C GLU A 151 6.20 -14.61 1.27
N GLY A 152 7.37 -14.23 1.80
CA GLY A 152 7.45 -13.42 3.01
C GLY A 152 6.85 -12.02 2.84
N GLN A 153 7.03 -11.38 1.68
CA GLN A 153 6.38 -10.11 1.36
C GLN A 153 4.85 -10.24 1.30
N CYS A 154 4.32 -11.29 0.66
CA CYS A 154 2.88 -11.57 0.66
C CYS A 154 2.35 -11.77 2.08
N ARG A 155 3.06 -12.55 2.91
CA ARG A 155 2.67 -12.78 4.31
C ARG A 155 2.64 -11.48 5.13
N TYR A 156 3.65 -10.61 5.01
CA TYR A 156 3.62 -9.31 5.70
C TYR A 156 2.46 -8.44 5.24
N LEU A 157 2.17 -8.41 3.94
CA LEU A 157 1.05 -7.65 3.39
C LEU A 157 -0.29 -8.20 3.90
N ALA A 158 -0.45 -9.51 3.93
CA ALA A 158 -1.66 -10.17 4.42
C ALA A 158 -1.90 -9.84 5.91
N ILE A 159 -0.87 -9.99 6.74
CA ILE A 159 -0.92 -9.64 8.17
C ILE A 159 -1.22 -8.15 8.33
N PHE A 160 -0.56 -7.28 7.57
CA PHE A 160 -0.82 -5.85 7.57
C PHE A 160 -2.31 -5.56 7.32
N ILE A 161 -2.89 -6.12 6.25
CA ILE A 161 -4.30 -5.93 5.90
C ILE A 161 -5.20 -6.37 7.05
N ARG A 162 -4.95 -7.57 7.62
CA ARG A 162 -5.72 -8.08 8.77
C ARG A 162 -5.65 -7.17 9.99
N LEU A 163 -4.46 -6.68 10.32
CA LEU A 163 -4.27 -5.74 11.43
C LEU A 163 -4.97 -4.40 11.18
N GLN A 164 -5.01 -3.92 9.93
CA GLN A 164 -5.75 -2.70 9.60
C GLN A 164 -7.26 -2.89 9.66
N PHE A 165 -7.81 -4.05 9.28
CA PHE A 165 -9.23 -4.35 9.49
C PHE A 165 -9.60 -4.44 10.97
N LEU A 166 -8.71 -4.95 11.82
CA LEU A 166 -8.92 -4.92 13.28
C LEU A 166 -8.87 -3.50 13.84
N ARG A 167 -7.93 -2.68 13.37
CA ARG A 167 -7.75 -1.29 13.83
C ARG A 167 -8.85 -0.36 13.34
N HIS A 168 -9.35 -0.57 12.13
CA HIS A 168 -10.34 0.26 11.44
C HIS A 168 -11.54 -0.59 10.99
N PRO A 169 -12.43 -1.03 11.90
CA PRO A 169 -13.56 -1.90 11.54
C PRO A 169 -14.49 -1.32 10.46
N GLN A 170 -14.53 0.01 10.32
CA GLN A 170 -15.28 0.71 9.28
C GLN A 170 -14.85 0.33 7.86
N LEU A 171 -13.63 -0.19 7.66
CA LEU A 171 -13.16 -0.69 6.37
C LEU A 171 -14.10 -1.76 5.79
N GLN A 172 -14.70 -2.60 6.63
CA GLN A 172 -15.59 -3.68 6.16
C GLN A 172 -16.85 -3.16 5.47
N GLN A 173 -17.24 -1.91 5.75
CA GLN A 173 -18.43 -1.28 5.19
C GLN A 173 -18.13 -0.56 3.87
N LEU A 174 -16.86 -0.38 3.53
CA LEU A 174 -16.46 0.30 2.31
C LEU A 174 -16.51 -0.65 1.11
N PRO A 175 -16.85 -0.15 -0.09
CA PRO A 175 -16.62 -0.89 -1.33
C PRO A 175 -15.15 -1.28 -1.49
N LEU A 176 -14.87 -2.41 -2.14
CA LEU A 176 -13.52 -2.96 -2.30
C LEU A 176 -12.51 -1.93 -2.86
N LYS A 177 -12.96 -1.11 -3.82
CA LYS A 177 -12.18 -0.01 -4.39
C LYS A 177 -11.75 1.02 -3.33
N GLU A 178 -12.67 1.43 -2.46
CA GLU A 178 -12.39 2.37 -1.38
C GLU A 178 -11.49 1.76 -0.30
N GLN A 179 -11.66 0.46 0.00
CA GLN A 179 -10.74 -0.29 0.88
C GLN A 179 -9.32 -0.25 0.34
N ALA A 180 -9.14 -0.52 -0.97
CA ALA A 180 -7.83 -0.49 -1.62
C ALA A 180 -7.19 0.90 -1.50
N GLY A 181 -7.92 1.97 -1.81
CA GLY A 181 -7.39 3.33 -1.71
C GLY A 181 -6.96 3.73 -0.29
N PHE A 182 -7.75 3.34 0.71
CA PHE A 182 -7.45 3.60 2.11
C PHE A 182 -6.23 2.81 2.60
N LEU A 183 -6.21 1.49 2.38
CA LEU A 183 -5.13 0.61 2.82
C LEU A 183 -3.81 0.93 2.11
N ALA A 184 -3.86 1.24 0.81
CA ALA A 184 -2.71 1.69 0.03
C ALA A 184 -2.13 3.01 0.58
N THR A 185 -2.99 3.92 1.05
CA THR A 185 -2.54 5.17 1.71
C THR A 185 -1.78 4.87 3.00
N ILE A 186 -2.29 3.98 3.85
CA ILE A 186 -1.60 3.59 5.09
C ILE A 186 -0.28 2.88 4.77
N TYR A 187 -0.29 1.95 3.82
CA TYR A 187 0.88 1.20 3.37
C TYR A 187 2.02 2.14 2.92
N ASN A 188 1.70 3.15 2.11
CA ASN A 188 2.68 4.10 1.59
C ASN A 188 3.21 5.09 2.65
N ARG A 189 2.48 5.33 3.73
CA ARG A 189 2.77 6.43 4.67
C ARG A 189 3.25 5.98 6.03
N SER A 190 2.42 5.25 6.76
CA SER A 190 2.72 4.79 8.11
C SER A 190 1.67 3.81 8.57
N PHE A 191 2.13 2.68 9.11
CA PHE A 191 1.30 1.61 9.64
C PHE A 191 0.31 2.09 10.72
N SER A 192 0.71 3.06 11.54
CA SER A 192 -0.01 3.52 12.74
C SER A 192 -1.03 4.62 12.49
N MET A 193 -1.29 4.97 11.23
CA MET A 193 -2.26 6.02 10.90
C MET A 193 -3.66 5.75 11.46
N THR A 194 -4.23 6.80 12.05
CA THR A 194 -5.65 6.85 12.39
C THR A 194 -6.50 6.98 11.14
N TRP A 195 -7.79 6.62 11.25
CA TRP A 195 -8.77 6.81 10.19
C TRP A 195 -8.77 8.24 9.63
N LYS A 196 -8.82 9.24 10.51
CA LYS A 196 -8.84 10.66 10.12
C LYS A 196 -7.58 11.06 9.35
N GLN A 197 -6.40 10.59 9.78
CA GLN A 197 -5.15 10.86 9.07
C GLN A 197 -5.14 10.20 7.70
N ALA A 198 -5.52 8.92 7.60
CA ALA A 198 -5.61 8.22 6.34
C ALA A 198 -6.58 8.91 5.36
N CYS A 199 -7.79 9.28 5.82
CA CYS A 199 -8.75 10.03 5.01
C CYS A 199 -8.25 11.41 4.57
N HIS A 200 -7.45 12.10 5.40
CA HIS A 200 -6.86 13.38 5.01
C HIS A 200 -5.75 13.22 3.97
N LEU A 201 -4.90 12.21 4.16
CA LEU A 201 -3.69 12.03 3.36
C LEU A 201 -3.93 11.25 2.06
N ARG A 202 -5.08 10.58 1.92
CA ARG A 202 -5.43 9.79 0.73
C ARG A 202 -5.52 10.59 -0.57
N HIS A 203 -5.52 11.92 -0.52
CA HIS A 203 -5.56 12.77 -1.72
C HIS A 203 -4.22 13.46 -1.99
N GLN A 204 -3.21 13.21 -1.15
CA GLN A 204 -1.90 13.84 -1.31
C GLN A 204 -1.06 13.14 -2.37
N LYS A 205 -0.46 13.95 -3.23
CA LYS A 205 0.39 13.49 -4.34
C LYS A 205 1.84 13.39 -3.90
N ASN A 206 2.25 12.23 -3.41
CA ASN A 206 3.62 11.97 -2.95
C ASN A 206 4.30 10.81 -3.67
N PHE A 207 3.55 9.99 -4.42
CA PHE A 207 4.13 8.90 -5.19
C PHE A 207 4.75 9.42 -6.49
N HIS A 208 5.96 8.96 -6.81
CA HIS A 208 6.62 9.17 -8.09
C HIS A 208 7.41 7.92 -8.49
N THR A 209 7.79 7.86 -9.77
CA THR A 209 8.58 6.80 -10.39
C THR A 209 10.03 7.21 -10.66
N ASP A 210 10.36 8.51 -10.57
CA ASP A 210 11.74 9.00 -10.71
C ASP A 210 12.65 8.35 -9.66
N ILE A 211 13.85 7.93 -10.05
CA ILE A 211 14.87 7.35 -9.15
C ILE A 211 15.23 8.35 -8.05
N ILE A 212 15.47 9.61 -8.43
CA ILE A 212 15.74 10.71 -7.51
C ILE A 212 14.69 11.79 -7.75
N ALA A 213 13.92 12.11 -6.71
CA ALA A 213 12.93 13.18 -6.79
C ALA A 213 13.60 14.56 -6.91
N THR A 214 13.16 15.34 -7.89
CA THR A 214 13.56 16.73 -8.12
C THR A 214 12.36 17.66 -7.96
N ARG A 215 12.59 18.97 -8.13
CA ARG A 215 11.51 19.96 -8.19
C ARG A 215 10.55 19.76 -9.38
N HIS A 216 10.99 19.07 -10.43
CA HIS A 216 10.20 18.79 -11.63
C HIS A 216 9.51 17.42 -11.58
N THR A 217 9.79 16.61 -10.57
CA THR A 217 9.19 15.29 -10.40
C THR A 217 7.67 15.40 -10.29
N LYS A 218 6.99 14.76 -11.22
CA LYS A 218 5.55 14.64 -11.19
C LYS A 218 5.14 13.64 -10.11
N ARG A 219 4.19 14.06 -9.28
CA ARG A 219 3.70 13.25 -8.16
C ARG A 219 2.24 12.90 -8.32
N TYR A 220 1.88 11.75 -7.78
CA TYR A 220 0.56 11.13 -7.88
C TYR A 220 0.09 10.67 -6.50
N CYS A 221 -1.23 10.52 -6.37
CA CYS A 221 -1.81 9.89 -5.20
C CYS A 221 -1.60 8.38 -5.28
N TYR A 222 -1.00 7.79 -4.24
CA TYR A 222 -0.76 6.36 -4.16
C TYR A 222 -2.07 5.55 -4.12
N GLY A 223 -3.02 5.98 -3.29
CA GLY A 223 -4.32 5.31 -3.15
C GLY A 223 -5.20 5.41 -4.40
N ASP A 224 -5.05 6.46 -5.21
CA ASP A 224 -5.83 6.60 -6.46
C ASP A 224 -5.31 5.64 -7.55
N ILE A 225 -4.01 5.32 -7.54
CA ILE A 225 -3.40 4.31 -8.42
C ILE A 225 -3.93 2.92 -8.05
N ALA A 226 -3.93 2.58 -6.75
CA ALA A 226 -4.51 1.33 -6.25
C ALA A 226 -6.00 1.19 -6.62
N GLN A 227 -6.78 2.26 -6.45
CA GLN A 227 -8.19 2.31 -6.86
C GLN A 227 -8.40 2.16 -8.36
N ALA A 228 -7.47 2.65 -9.17
CA ALA A 228 -7.57 2.55 -10.63
C ALA A 228 -7.26 1.14 -11.13
N PHE A 229 -6.38 0.41 -10.43
CA PHE A 229 -6.04 -0.97 -10.76
C PHE A 229 -7.13 -1.95 -10.34
N ILE A 230 -7.70 -1.77 -9.13
CA ILE A 230 -8.69 -2.72 -8.63
C ILE A 230 -10.00 -2.61 -9.41
N THR A 231 -10.33 -3.68 -10.11
CA THR A 231 -11.60 -3.78 -10.85
C THR A 231 -12.69 -4.27 -9.89
N PRO A 232 -13.94 -3.75 -9.98
CA PRO A 232 -15.07 -4.25 -9.20
C PRO A 232 -15.30 -5.77 -9.35
#